data_AF-A0A2Z4PQL3-F1
#
_entry.id   AF-A0A2Z4PQL3-F1
#
_cell.length_a   1.000
_cell.length_b   1.000
_cell.length_c   1.000
_cell.angle_alpha   90.00
_cell.angle_beta   90.00
_cell.angle_gamma   90.00
#
_symmetry.space_group_name_H-M   'P 1'
#
loop_
_entity.id
_entity.type
_entity.pdbx_description
1 polymer ?
#
loop_
_entity_poly.entity_id
_entity_poly.type
_entity_poly.pdbx_seq_one_letter_code
_entity_poly.pdbx_strand_id
1 'polypeptide(L)'
;MLSSRCNDAFSKDSEITLTDLRRELKKEIESVQLLGREIFEVWINEDAPPSEGNKDTCLKAVRECDVLIVLSNGNAGWALSSEDIGICHAEYMEGLRTAQSKVRFIELPKVANADDVNAQKRNQRYQEYVSKQTPFRGGEIKTVEDAKKVCF
;
A
#
# COMPACT_ATOMS: atom_id res chain seq x y z
N MET A 1 -7.72 -4.92 -2.91
CA MET A 1 -7.19 -4.26 -1.68
C MET A 1 -6.15 -3.22 -2.06
N LEU A 2 -6.20 -2.03 -1.43
CA LEU A 2 -5.15 -1.01 -1.52
C LEU A 2 -4.31 -0.99 -0.22
N SER A 3 -3.01 -1.25 -0.33
CA SER A 3 -2.05 -1.18 0.78
C SER A 3 -1.16 0.05 0.64
N SER A 4 -1.05 0.84 1.72
CA SER A 4 -0.11 1.94 1.85
C SER A 4 0.04 2.33 3.32
N ARG A 5 1.05 3.14 3.66
CA ARG A 5 1.10 3.75 4.99
C ARG A 5 0.01 4.82 5.13
N CYS A 6 -0.69 4.82 6.26
CA CYS A 6 -1.70 5.83 6.57
C CYS A 6 -1.04 7.18 6.88
N ASN A 7 -1.66 8.28 6.45
CA ASN A 7 -1.32 9.68 6.78
C ASN A 7 0.04 10.21 6.30
N ASP A 8 0.88 9.41 5.65
CA ASP A 8 2.07 9.95 4.97
C ASP A 8 1.62 10.82 3.79
N ALA A 9 2.32 11.93 3.54
CA ALA A 9 2.12 12.73 2.34
C ALA A 9 2.51 11.92 1.09
N PHE A 10 1.80 12.14 -0.03
CA PHE A 10 2.12 11.49 -1.31
C PHE A 10 3.53 11.83 -1.80
N SER A 11 3.93 13.09 -1.65
CA SER A 11 5.27 13.60 -1.91
C SER A 11 5.59 14.70 -0.90
N LYS A 12 6.85 15.13 -0.85
CA LYS A 12 7.32 16.18 0.06
C LYS A 12 6.53 17.50 -0.08
N ASP A 13 6.06 17.79 -1.30
CA ASP A 13 5.39 19.05 -1.64
C ASP A 13 3.87 18.89 -1.82
N SER A 14 3.31 17.71 -1.48
CA SER A 14 1.89 17.42 -1.65
C SER A 14 1.11 17.58 -0.35
N GLU A 15 0.00 18.31 -0.41
CA GLU A 15 -0.99 18.38 0.68
C GLU A 15 -1.89 17.13 0.74
N ILE A 16 -1.90 16.33 -0.33
CA ILE A 16 -2.66 15.08 -0.41
C ILE A 16 -1.90 13.98 0.35
N THR A 17 -2.60 13.33 1.29
CA THR A 17 -2.08 12.17 2.01
C THR A 17 -2.36 10.87 1.25
N LEU A 18 -1.63 9.81 1.58
CA LEU A 18 -1.91 8.46 1.07
C LEU A 18 -3.28 7.93 1.53
N THR A 19 -3.81 8.44 2.64
CA THR A 19 -5.19 8.17 3.08
C THR A 19 -6.20 8.76 2.09
N ASP A 20 -5.99 10.02 1.68
CA ASP A 20 -6.86 10.70 0.72
C ASP A 20 -6.80 10.02 -0.66
N LEU A 21 -5.58 9.70 -1.11
CA LEU A 21 -5.37 8.98 -2.37
C LEU A 21 -6.05 7.61 -2.37
N ARG A 22 -5.95 6.84 -1.29
CA ARG A 22 -6.63 5.53 -1.20
C ARG A 22 -8.14 5.65 -1.24
N ARG A 23 -8.72 6.65 -0.57
CA ARG A 23 -10.17 6.91 -0.61
C ARG A 23 -10.63 7.33 -2.00
N GLU A 24 -9.83 8.13 -2.68
CA GLU A 24 -10.10 8.55 -4.06
C GLU A 24 -10.05 7.36 -5.01
N LEU A 25 -8.94 6.60 -5.01
CA LEU A 25 -8.78 5.39 -5.81
C LEU A 25 -9.85 4.34 -5.52
N LYS A 26 -10.23 4.14 -4.26
CA LYS A 26 -11.33 3.26 -3.88
C LYS A 26 -12.62 3.63 -4.60
N LYS A 27 -13.07 4.89 -4.48
CA LYS A 27 -14.29 5.38 -5.14
C LYS A 27 -14.21 5.25 -6.65
N GLU A 28 -13.05 5.59 -7.20
CA GLU A 28 -12.76 5.54 -8.63
C GLU A 28 -12.85 4.11 -9.18
N ILE A 29 -12.21 3.14 -8.53
CA ILE A 29 -12.24 1.73 -8.93
C ILE A 29 -13.64 1.12 -8.73
N GLU A 30 -14.31 1.40 -7.61
CA GLU A 30 -15.66 0.90 -7.34
C GLU A 30 -16.71 1.49 -8.30
N SER A 31 -16.46 2.68 -8.86
CA SER A 31 -17.35 3.28 -9.86
C SER A 31 -17.30 2.59 -11.23
N VAL A 32 -16.32 1.71 -11.49
CA VAL A 32 -16.21 1.00 -12.76
C VAL A 32 -17.35 0.00 -12.87
N GLN A 33 -18.19 0.22 -13.89
CA GLN A 33 -19.29 -0.66 -14.22
C GLN A 33 -19.03 -1.44 -15.51
N LEU A 34 -19.31 -2.74 -15.48
CA LEU A 34 -19.37 -3.57 -16.66
C LEU A 34 -20.81 -4.03 -16.87
N LEU A 35 -21.38 -3.67 -18.02
CA LEU A 35 -22.79 -3.97 -18.35
C LEU A 35 -23.77 -3.48 -17.27
N GLY A 36 -23.50 -2.30 -16.69
CA GLY A 36 -24.34 -1.68 -15.66
C GLY A 36 -24.25 -2.33 -14.27
N ARG A 37 -23.24 -3.16 -14.03
CA ARG A 37 -22.95 -3.75 -12.71
C ARG A 37 -21.61 -3.28 -12.20
N GLU A 38 -21.57 -2.92 -10.92
CA GLU A 38 -20.32 -2.74 -10.19
C GLU A 38 -19.62 -4.09 -10.09
N ILE A 39 -18.34 -4.13 -10.49
CA ILE A 39 -17.56 -5.37 -10.57
C ILE A 39 -16.40 -5.42 -9.59
N PHE A 40 -16.11 -4.32 -8.91
CA PHE A 40 -15.03 -4.23 -7.94
C PHE A 40 -15.54 -3.81 -6.57
N GLU A 41 -14.99 -4.45 -5.55
CA GLU A 41 -15.09 -4.04 -4.16
C GLU A 41 -13.67 -3.75 -3.67
N VAL A 42 -13.45 -2.58 -3.07
CA VAL A 42 -12.12 -2.16 -2.66
C VAL A 42 -12.03 -2.00 -1.15
N TRP A 43 -11.28 -2.91 -0.55
CA TRP A 43 -10.91 -2.83 0.87
C TRP A 43 -9.72 -1.90 1.10
N ILE A 44 -9.86 -0.98 2.06
CA ILE A 44 -8.79 -0.16 2.63
C ILE A 44 -8.78 -0.28 4.17
N ASN A 45 -7.62 -0.12 4.79
CA ASN A 45 -7.48 -0.28 6.25
C ASN A 45 -8.36 0.68 7.07
N GLU A 46 -8.71 1.85 6.53
CA GLU A 46 -9.57 2.85 7.15
C GLU A 46 -11.03 2.40 7.32
N ASP A 47 -11.45 1.36 6.59
CA ASP A 47 -12.78 0.78 6.72
C ASP A 47 -12.89 -0.12 7.97
N ALA A 48 -11.76 -0.55 8.54
CA ALA A 48 -11.74 -1.42 9.71
C ALA A 48 -11.93 -0.61 11.01
N PRO A 49 -12.69 -1.13 12.00
CA PRO A 49 -12.82 -0.48 13.29
C PRO A 49 -11.44 -0.36 13.96
N PRO A 50 -11.19 0.72 14.73
CA PRO A 50 -9.92 0.91 15.43
C PRO A 50 -9.79 -0.14 16.54
N SER A 51 -9.18 -1.27 16.24
CA SER A 51 -8.84 -2.30 17.21
C SER A 51 -7.33 -2.47 17.32
N GLU A 52 -6.88 -2.69 18.56
CA GLU A 52 -5.52 -3.16 18.87
C GLU A 52 -5.36 -4.60 18.35
N GLY A 53 -5.25 -4.75 17.04
CA GLY A 53 -5.24 -6.05 16.37
C GLY A 53 -5.21 -5.97 14.85
N ASN A 54 -4.83 -4.82 14.30
CA ASN A 54 -4.99 -4.50 12.89
C ASN A 54 -4.21 -5.42 11.93
N LYS A 55 -3.16 -6.09 12.43
CA LYS A 55 -2.29 -6.94 11.62
C LYS A 55 -3.00 -8.16 11.04
N ASP A 56 -3.81 -8.86 11.84
CA ASP A 56 -4.49 -10.07 11.36
C ASP A 56 -5.60 -9.74 10.37
N THR A 57 -6.33 -8.64 10.58
CA THR A 57 -7.35 -8.15 9.64
C THR A 57 -6.73 -7.73 8.30
N CYS A 58 -5.64 -6.95 8.32
CA CYS A 58 -4.87 -6.60 7.14
C CYS A 58 -4.40 -7.83 6.36
N LEU A 59 -3.79 -8.80 7.05
CA LEU A 59 -3.27 -10.01 6.39
C LEU A 59 -4.40 -10.89 5.86
N LYS A 60 -5.55 -10.95 6.54
CA LYS A 60 -6.74 -11.62 6.05
C LYS A 60 -7.26 -10.97 4.76
N ALA A 61 -7.37 -9.64 4.73
CA ALA A 61 -7.76 -8.90 3.53
C ALA A 61 -6.79 -9.13 2.35
N VAL A 62 -5.48 -9.20 2.63
CA VAL A 62 -4.48 -9.56 1.62
C VAL A 62 -4.71 -10.97 1.07
N ARG A 63 -5.02 -11.95 1.93
CA ARG A 63 -5.28 -13.33 1.50
C ARG A 63 -6.52 -13.44 0.63
N GLU A 64 -7.60 -12.79 1.05
CA GLU A 64 -8.92 -12.89 0.43
C GLU A 64 -9.07 -12.04 -0.84
N CYS A 65 -8.24 -11.00 -1.04
CA CYS A 65 -8.34 -10.19 -2.24
C CYS A 65 -7.82 -10.88 -3.51
N ASP A 66 -8.50 -10.62 -4.63
CA ASP A 66 -8.12 -11.05 -5.98
C ASP A 66 -7.01 -10.20 -6.59
N VAL A 67 -6.93 -8.92 -6.20
CA VAL A 67 -5.90 -7.96 -6.63
C VAL A 67 -5.42 -7.15 -5.43
N LEU A 68 -4.11 -7.13 -5.23
CA LEU A 68 -3.42 -6.32 -4.23
C LEU A 68 -2.63 -5.21 -4.93
N ILE A 69 -3.04 -3.96 -4.73
CA ILE A 69 -2.29 -2.79 -5.19
C ILE A 69 -1.51 -2.23 -3.99
N VAL A 70 -0.19 -2.17 -4.10
CA VAL A 70 0.70 -1.64 -3.05
C VAL A 70 1.25 -0.30 -3.51
N LEU A 71 0.87 0.77 -2.81
CA LEU A 71 1.38 2.12 -2.99
C LEU A 71 2.53 2.34 -2.00
N SER A 72 3.77 2.28 -2.49
CA SER A 72 4.96 2.27 -1.63
C SER A 72 5.80 3.52 -1.80
N ASN A 73 5.87 4.35 -0.76
CA ASN A 73 6.80 5.48 -0.63
C ASN A 73 8.12 5.09 0.10
N GLY A 74 8.38 3.78 0.24
CA GLY A 74 9.55 3.24 0.95
C GLY A 74 9.38 3.11 2.47
N ASN A 75 8.19 3.40 3.00
CA ASN A 75 7.89 3.26 4.41
C ASN A 75 7.28 1.88 4.74
N ALA A 76 7.83 1.18 5.73
CA ALA A 76 7.42 -0.18 6.09
C ALA A 76 6.07 -0.26 6.83
N GLY A 77 5.57 0.89 7.32
CA GLY A 77 4.39 0.96 8.19
C GLY A 77 4.73 0.79 9.69
N TRP A 78 3.69 0.78 10.53
CA TRP A 78 3.82 0.64 11.98
C TRP A 78 4.06 -0.83 12.39
N ALA A 79 4.72 -1.02 13.53
CA ALA A 79 4.98 -2.32 14.14
C ALA A 79 4.93 -2.21 15.68
N LEU A 80 4.53 -3.30 16.35
CA LEU A 80 4.42 -3.38 17.82
C LEU A 80 5.78 -3.25 18.51
N SER A 81 6.82 -3.88 17.96
CA SER A 81 8.20 -3.75 18.44
C SER A 81 9.15 -3.14 17.40
N SER A 82 10.34 -2.75 17.85
CA SER A 82 11.43 -2.24 16.99
C SER A 82 12.01 -3.30 16.05
N GLU A 83 11.94 -4.57 16.44
CA GLU A 83 12.46 -5.71 15.67
C GLU A 83 11.45 -6.23 14.64
N ASP A 84 10.16 -6.04 14.90
CA ASP A 84 9.09 -6.45 13.99
C ASP A 84 9.17 -5.79 12.60
N ILE A 85 8.61 -6.48 11.61
CA ILE A 85 8.31 -5.90 10.31
C ILE A 85 7.08 -5.02 10.40
N GLY A 86 7.10 -3.90 9.68
CA GLY A 86 5.93 -3.02 9.60
C GLY A 86 4.79 -3.67 8.81
N ILE A 87 3.57 -3.19 9.05
CA ILE A 87 2.37 -3.79 8.44
C ILE A 87 2.39 -3.78 6.91
N CYS A 88 2.82 -2.69 6.27
CA CYS A 88 2.90 -2.62 4.80
C CYS A 88 3.92 -3.61 4.23
N HIS A 89 5.03 -3.84 4.96
CA HIS A 89 6.00 -4.88 4.61
C HIS A 89 5.35 -6.27 4.72
N ALA A 90 4.63 -6.54 5.81
CA ALA A 90 3.95 -7.83 6.02
C ALA A 90 2.87 -8.09 4.95
N GLU A 91 2.07 -7.09 4.59
CA GLU A 91 1.05 -7.18 3.54
C GLU A 91 1.67 -7.50 2.17
N TYR A 92 2.75 -6.81 1.82
CA TYR A 92 3.45 -7.06 0.55
C TYR A 92 4.07 -8.46 0.51
N MET A 93 4.74 -8.88 1.59
CA MET A 93 5.28 -10.25 1.71
C MET A 93 4.17 -11.30 1.57
N GLU A 94 3.05 -11.10 2.24
CA GLU A 94 1.93 -12.04 2.22
C GLU A 94 1.25 -12.09 0.84
N GLY A 95 1.13 -10.95 0.16
CA GLY A 95 0.62 -10.90 -1.21
C GLY A 95 1.48 -11.71 -2.18
N LEU A 96 2.81 -11.52 -2.12
CA LEU A 96 3.74 -12.30 -2.94
C LEU A 96 3.71 -13.80 -2.61
N ARG A 97 3.61 -14.14 -1.33
CA ARG A 97 3.55 -15.53 -0.85
C ARG A 97 2.27 -16.25 -1.28
N THR A 98 1.15 -15.53 -1.28
CA THR A 98 -0.16 -16.10 -1.64
C THR A 98 -0.33 -16.24 -3.16
N ALA A 99 -0.06 -15.19 -3.93
CA ALA A 99 -0.01 -15.25 -5.38
C ALA A 99 0.73 -14.03 -5.96
N GLN A 100 1.95 -14.20 -6.46
CA GLN A 100 2.71 -13.08 -7.04
C GLN A 100 1.96 -12.35 -8.17
N SER A 101 1.13 -13.05 -8.95
CA SER A 101 0.36 -12.47 -10.07
C SER A 101 -0.71 -11.47 -9.65
N LYS A 102 -1.20 -11.53 -8.40
CA LYS A 102 -2.22 -10.59 -7.91
C LYS A 102 -1.64 -9.27 -7.42
N VAL A 103 -0.32 -9.22 -7.23
CA VAL A 103 0.35 -8.05 -6.68
C VAL A 103 0.67 -7.06 -7.81
N ARG A 104 0.23 -5.82 -7.63
CA ARG A 104 0.62 -4.66 -8.43
C ARG A 104 1.36 -3.72 -7.51
N PHE A 105 2.65 -3.52 -7.78
CA PHE A 105 3.50 -2.68 -6.95
C PHE A 105 3.73 -1.34 -7.66
N ILE A 106 3.36 -0.26 -6.99
CA ILE A 106 3.48 1.10 -7.48
C ILE A 106 4.46 1.83 -6.56
N GLU A 107 5.63 2.14 -7.11
CA GLU A 107 6.67 2.89 -6.41
C GLU A 107 6.35 4.37 -6.48
N LEU A 108 6.20 5.01 -5.30
CA LEU A 108 5.93 6.42 -5.14
C LEU A 108 7.22 7.18 -4.78
N PRO A 109 7.25 8.52 -4.94
CA PRO A 109 8.35 9.34 -4.44
C PRO A 109 8.64 9.03 -2.96
N LYS A 110 9.91 8.81 -2.63
CA LYS A 110 10.31 8.50 -1.25
C LYS A 110 10.06 9.70 -0.35
N VAL A 111 9.38 9.47 0.77
CA VAL A 111 9.25 10.47 1.84
C VAL A 111 10.50 10.47 2.73
N ALA A 112 10.77 11.60 3.39
CA ALA A 112 11.91 11.74 4.27
C ALA A 112 11.90 10.69 5.38
N ASN A 113 13.09 10.21 5.76
CA ASN A 113 13.24 9.22 6.81
C ASN A 113 12.62 9.70 8.12
N ALA A 114 11.94 8.81 8.84
CA ALA A 114 11.45 9.09 10.19
C ALA A 114 12.60 9.49 11.11
N ASP A 115 12.35 10.37 12.08
CA ASP A 115 13.37 10.78 13.07
C ASP A 115 13.75 9.65 14.03
N ASP A 116 12.89 8.65 14.18
CA ASP A 116 13.13 7.45 15.01
C ASP A 116 14.04 6.44 14.31
N VAL A 117 15.18 6.13 14.94
CA VAL A 117 16.17 5.15 14.48
C VAL A 117 15.56 3.76 14.26
N ASN A 118 14.58 3.35 15.05
CA ASN A 118 13.93 2.04 14.88
C ASN A 118 13.05 2.02 13.62
N ALA A 119 12.29 3.09 13.38
CA ALA A 119 11.55 3.28 12.13
C ALA A 119 12.47 3.35 10.90
N GLN A 120 13.63 4.01 11.00
CA GLN A 120 14.62 4.04 9.93
C GLN A 120 15.13 2.63 9.58
N LYS A 121 15.52 1.85 10.59
CA LYS A 121 15.96 0.45 10.39
C LYS A 121 14.86 -0.41 9.76
N ARG A 122 13.60 -0.26 10.18
CA ARG A 122 12.47 -0.98 9.56
C ARG A 122 12.26 -0.59 8.11
N ASN A 123 12.29 0.71 7.80
CA ASN A 123 12.13 1.23 6.44
C ASN A 123 13.27 0.75 5.54
N GLN A 124 14.50 0.74 6.04
CA GLN A 124 15.65 0.21 5.32
C GLN A 124 15.45 -1.28 4.98
N ARG A 125 15.10 -2.12 5.97
CA ARG A 125 14.81 -3.55 5.73
C ARG A 125 13.73 -3.75 4.68
N TYR A 126 12.68 -2.93 4.69
CA TYR A 126 11.61 -2.99 3.70
C TYR A 126 12.09 -2.58 2.29
N GLN A 127 12.84 -1.49 2.17
CA GLN A 127 13.39 -1.05 0.88
C GLN A 127 14.37 -2.09 0.30
N GLU A 128 15.20 -2.70 1.14
CA GLU A 128 16.08 -3.81 0.76
C GLU A 128 15.30 -5.07 0.36
N TYR A 129 14.16 -5.33 0.99
CA TYR A 129 13.29 -6.43 0.59
C TYR A 129 12.68 -6.17 -0.79
N VAL A 130 12.08 -4.99 -0.99
CA VAL A 130 11.44 -4.57 -2.25
C VAL A 130 12.43 -4.58 -3.41
N SER A 131 13.68 -4.13 -3.20
CA SER A 131 14.69 -4.11 -4.27
C SER A 131 15.10 -5.49 -4.76
N LYS A 132 14.94 -6.52 -3.92
CA LYS A 132 15.20 -7.93 -4.27
C LYS A 132 14.00 -8.60 -4.96
N GLN A 133 12.81 -8.02 -4.86
CA GLN A 133 11.62 -8.54 -5.54
C GLN A 133 11.57 -8.07 -6.98
N THR A 134 11.02 -8.91 -7.86
CA THR A 134 10.73 -8.54 -9.26
C THR A 134 9.20 -8.48 -9.47
N PRO A 135 8.48 -7.52 -8.86
CA PRO A 135 7.05 -7.38 -9.08
C PRO A 135 6.78 -6.81 -10.48
N PHE A 136 5.54 -6.96 -10.97
CA PHE A 136 5.08 -6.18 -12.11
C PHE A 136 5.07 -4.69 -11.69
N ARG A 137 6.00 -3.91 -12.23
CA ARG A 137 6.13 -2.47 -11.97
C ARG A 137 5.39 -1.71 -13.06
N GLY A 138 4.45 -0.84 -12.64
CA GLY A 138 4.00 0.26 -13.50
C GLY A 138 5.17 1.21 -13.77
N GLY A 139 5.07 2.04 -14.81
CA GLY A 139 6.12 3.02 -15.16
C GLY A 139 6.46 4.01 -14.04
N GLU A 140 7.36 4.95 -14.33
CA GLU A 140 7.80 5.95 -13.33
C GLU A 140 6.64 6.87 -12.90
N ILE A 141 6.37 6.96 -11.58
CA ILE A 141 5.29 7.77 -10.99
C ILE A 141 5.88 9.03 -10.34
N LYS A 142 5.48 10.21 -10.82
CA LYS A 142 5.94 11.51 -10.27
C LYS A 142 4.81 12.31 -9.65
N THR A 143 3.59 12.11 -10.14
CA THR A 143 2.40 12.85 -9.71
C THR A 143 1.27 11.91 -9.27
N VAL A 144 0.27 12.45 -8.58
CA VAL A 144 -0.96 11.72 -8.22
C VAL A 144 -1.68 11.23 -9.48
N GLU A 145 -1.71 12.04 -10.54
CA GLU A 145 -2.31 11.64 -11.81
C GLU A 145 -1.60 10.45 -12.45
N ASP A 146 -0.27 10.37 -12.35
CA ASP A 146 0.48 9.21 -12.82
C ASP A 146 0.11 7.95 -12.03
N ALA A 147 -0.03 8.07 -10.70
CA ALA A 147 -0.43 6.96 -9.84
C ALA A 147 -1.82 6.42 -10.21
N LYS A 148 -2.76 7.32 -10.54
CA LYS A 148 -4.09 6.92 -11.03
C LYS A 148 -3.99 6.14 -12.35
N LYS A 149 -3.21 6.63 -13.32
CA LYS A 149 -3.06 5.99 -14.65
C LYS A 149 -2.55 4.56 -14.61
N VAL A 150 -1.79 4.17 -13.58
CA VAL A 150 -1.24 2.80 -13.45
C VAL A 150 -2.10 1.87 -12.59
N CYS A 151 -3.11 2.41 -11.89
CA CYS A 151 -4.07 1.62 -11.12
C CYS A 151 -5.23 1.10 -11.98
N PHE A 152 -5.52 1.78 -13.09
CA PHE A 152 -6.50 1.40 -14.12
C PHE A 152 -5.83 0.73 -15.32
#